data_AF-X1VMU5-F1
#
_entry.id   AF-X1VMU5-F1
#
_cell.length_a   1.000
_cell.length_b   1.000
_cell.length_c   1.000
_cell.angle_alpha   90.00
_cell.angle_beta   90.00
_cell.angle_gamma   90.00
#
_symmetry.space_group_name_H-M   'P 1'
#
loop_
_entity.id
_entity.type
_entity.pdbx_description
1 polymer ?
#
loop_
_entity_poly.entity_id
_entity_poly.type
_entity_poly.pdbx_seq_one_letter_code
_entity_poly.pdbx_strand_id
1 'polypeptide(L)'
;VLNGTTGDVIWQVTPGGVGLKSPFDIADINNDGNLEIIVSGLYPVVLHGNNGSTYWENTAVSSYNLWSAVSDIDADGYSEIFVSSGKGPYQGYDFFTVLSYDGQILRQNPTSWHPCWGGITIGDANFDGRSEIYQGDRRYGY
;
A
#
# COMPACT_ATOMS: atom_id res chain seq x y z
N VAL A 1 13.64 -9.32 8.76
CA VAL A 1 14.49 -8.20 9.25
C VAL A 1 15.81 -8.74 9.75
N LEU A 2 16.90 -8.05 9.43
CA LEU A 2 18.26 -8.38 9.87
C LEU A 2 18.79 -7.29 10.79
N ASN A 3 19.72 -7.64 11.66
CA ASN A 3 20.57 -6.67 12.33
C ASN A 3 21.44 -5.97 11.28
N GLY A 4 21.36 -4.64 11.17
CA GLY A 4 22.05 -3.87 10.14
C GLY A 4 23.58 -3.88 10.24
N THR A 5 24.14 -4.31 11.36
CA THR A 5 25.60 -4.37 11.58
C THR A 5 26.16 -5.78 11.44
N THR A 6 25.46 -6.80 11.93
CA THR A 6 25.94 -8.19 11.92
C THR A 6 25.35 -9.03 10.80
N GLY A 7 24.21 -8.62 10.25
CA GLY A 7 23.44 -9.42 9.30
C GLY A 7 22.64 -10.56 9.95
N ASP A 8 22.66 -10.69 11.28
CA ASP A 8 21.90 -11.72 11.98
C ASP A 8 20.41 -11.53 11.79
N VAL A 9 19.67 -12.63 11.62
CA VAL A 9 18.21 -12.58 11.51
C VAL A 9 17.63 -12.16 12.85
N ILE A 10 16.89 -11.04 12.85
CA ILE A 10 16.09 -10.62 14.01
C ILE A 10 14.76 -11.36 13.99
N TRP A 11 14.06 -11.32 12.86
CA TRP A 11 12.84 -12.09 12.63
C TRP A 11 12.61 -12.28 11.13
N GLN A 12 11.83 -13.30 10.76
CA GLN A 12 11.42 -13.56 9.39
C GLN A 12 10.01 -14.15 9.38
N VAL A 13 9.16 -13.64 8.49
CA VAL A 13 7.82 -14.16 8.23
C VAL A 13 7.53 -14.17 6.73
N THR A 14 6.58 -14.99 6.30
CA THR A 14 6.06 -15.02 4.93
C THR A 14 4.54 -14.87 5.02
N PRO A 15 4.01 -13.63 4.99
CA PRO A 15 2.58 -13.44 5.05
C PRO A 15 1.90 -13.99 3.78
N GLY A 16 0.60 -14.27 3.88
CA GLY A 16 -0.19 -14.75 2.76
C GLY A 16 -0.19 -13.77 1.59
N GLY A 17 -0.38 -14.30 0.38
CA GLY A 17 -0.56 -13.46 -0.82
C GLY A 17 0.71 -12.76 -1.33
N VAL A 18 1.86 -12.88 -0.65
CA VAL A 18 3.15 -12.38 -1.17
C VAL A 18 3.53 -13.20 -2.41
N GLY A 19 3.79 -12.51 -3.52
CA GLY A 19 4.08 -13.09 -4.82
C GLY A 19 5.51 -12.87 -5.30
N LEU A 20 5.72 -13.02 -6.61
CA LEU A 20 7.03 -12.81 -7.27
C LEU A 20 7.56 -11.37 -7.11
N LYS A 21 6.64 -10.42 -6.97
CA LYS A 21 6.91 -9.03 -6.64
C LYS A 21 5.92 -8.68 -5.54
N SER A 22 6.35 -8.09 -4.44
CA SER A 22 5.46 -7.56 -3.41
C SER A 22 6.20 -6.40 -2.76
N PRO A 23 5.98 -5.17 -3.25
CA PRO A 23 6.61 -4.01 -2.65
C PRO A 23 6.06 -3.79 -1.25
N PHE A 24 6.84 -3.09 -0.43
CA PHE A 24 6.43 -2.72 0.91
C PHE A 24 6.87 -1.30 1.24
N ASP A 25 6.17 -0.71 2.20
CA ASP A 25 6.50 0.57 2.82
C ASP A 25 6.60 0.40 4.34
N ILE A 26 7.21 1.37 5.02
CA ILE A 26 7.38 1.37 6.48
C ILE A 26 6.96 2.73 7.02
N ALA A 27 5.93 2.74 7.86
CA ALA A 27 5.39 3.96 8.47
C ALA A 27 4.72 3.63 9.80
N ASP A 28 4.67 4.60 10.71
CA ASP A 28 3.80 4.56 11.89
C ASP A 28 2.40 4.96 11.41
N ILE A 29 1.53 3.98 11.18
CA ILE A 29 0.22 4.26 10.57
C ILE A 29 -0.84 4.56 11.63
N ASN A 30 -0.63 4.12 12.87
CA ASN A 30 -1.59 4.22 13.95
C ASN A 30 -1.20 5.25 15.03
N ASN A 31 -0.07 5.94 14.86
CA ASN A 31 0.49 6.97 15.73
C ASN A 31 0.77 6.48 17.16
N ASP A 32 1.22 5.23 17.29
CA ASP A 32 1.62 4.64 18.56
C ASP A 32 3.14 4.72 18.82
N GLY A 33 3.90 5.26 17.85
CA GLY A 33 5.35 5.41 17.90
C GLY A 33 6.12 4.18 17.41
N ASN A 34 5.45 3.08 17.09
CA ASN A 34 6.04 1.93 16.42
C ASN A 34 5.77 1.98 14.93
N LEU A 35 6.70 1.44 14.15
CA LEU A 35 6.54 1.36 12.71
C LEU A 35 5.85 0.05 12.33
N GLU A 36 4.90 0.15 11.41
CA GLU A 36 4.31 -0.96 10.69
C GLU A 36 5.04 -1.19 9.36
N ILE A 37 4.86 -2.38 8.79
CA ILE A 37 5.33 -2.75 7.46
C ILE A 37 4.11 -3.04 6.60
N ILE A 38 3.88 -2.19 5.60
CA ILE A 38 2.74 -2.27 4.69
C ILE A 38 3.19 -3.04 3.46
N VAL A 39 2.69 -4.26 3.27
CA VAL A 39 3.07 -5.11 2.14
C VAL A 39 1.91 -5.18 1.15
N SER A 40 2.20 -4.82 -0.10
CA SER A 40 1.25 -4.99 -1.20
C SER A 40 1.50 -6.34 -1.88
N GLY A 41 0.84 -7.39 -1.38
CA GLY A 41 0.78 -8.71 -1.99
C GLY A 41 -0.37 -8.84 -3.00
N LEU A 42 -1.00 -10.01 -3.06
CA LEU A 42 -2.30 -10.20 -3.72
C LEU A 42 -3.38 -9.30 -3.09
N TYR A 43 -3.32 -9.21 -1.77
CA TYR A 43 -4.10 -8.34 -0.88
C TYR A 43 -3.12 -7.49 -0.07
N PRO A 44 -3.53 -6.30 0.40
CA PRO A 44 -2.76 -5.53 1.36
C PRO A 44 -2.72 -6.27 2.70
N VAL A 45 -1.51 -6.43 3.23
CA VAL A 45 -1.25 -6.97 4.56
C VAL A 45 -0.30 -6.04 5.29
N VAL A 46 -0.61 -5.74 6.55
CA VAL A 46 0.23 -4.92 7.41
C VAL A 46 0.76 -5.78 8.55
N LEU A 47 2.05 -5.63 8.81
CA LEU A 47 2.75 -6.32 9.89
C LEU A 47 3.22 -5.31 10.93
N HIS A 48 3.28 -5.72 12.19
CA HIS A 48 4.01 -5.00 13.21
C HIS A 48 5.52 -5.07 12.93
N GLY A 49 6.21 -3.93 12.83
CA GLY A 49 7.62 -3.89 12.44
C GLY A 49 8.58 -4.49 13.47
N ASN A 50 8.16 -4.56 14.73
CA ASN A 50 8.98 -5.10 15.83
C ASN A 50 9.13 -6.63 15.80
N ASN A 51 8.12 -7.36 15.32
CA ASN A 51 8.09 -8.82 15.41
C ASN A 51 7.55 -9.53 14.16
N GLY A 52 7.09 -8.79 13.15
CA GLY A 52 6.54 -9.33 11.91
C GLY A 52 5.17 -10.02 12.05
N SER A 53 4.53 -9.95 13.22
CA SER A 53 3.16 -10.47 13.38
C SER A 53 2.17 -9.62 12.59
N THR A 54 1.12 -10.25 12.07
CA THR A 54 0.10 -9.56 11.28
C THR A 54 -0.66 -8.57 12.15
N TYR A 55 -0.64 -7.30 11.77
CA TYR A 55 -1.51 -6.28 12.34
C TYR A 55 -2.92 -6.43 11.74
N TRP A 56 -3.02 -6.43 10.41
CA TRP A 56 -4.26 -6.75 9.69
C TRP A 56 -3.99 -7.19 8.25
N GLU A 57 -4.99 -7.84 7.65
CA GLU A 57 -5.04 -8.16 6.23
C GLU A 57 -6.45 -7.82 5.72
N ASN A 58 -6.55 -7.17 4.56
CA ASN A 58 -7.84 -6.89 3.93
C ASN A 58 -7.98 -7.64 2.59
N THR A 59 -8.63 -8.80 2.64
CA THR A 59 -8.86 -9.66 1.47
C THR A 59 -9.99 -9.19 0.55
N ALA A 60 -10.76 -8.16 0.95
CA ALA A 60 -11.77 -7.54 0.10
C ALA A 60 -11.16 -6.56 -0.92
N VAL A 61 -9.90 -6.16 -0.74
CA VAL A 61 -9.18 -5.25 -1.63
C VAL A 61 -8.04 -5.98 -2.31
N SER A 62 -7.97 -5.93 -3.64
CA SER A 62 -6.81 -6.45 -4.35
C SER A 62 -5.78 -5.35 -4.57
N SER A 63 -4.55 -5.56 -4.11
CA SER A 63 -3.40 -4.68 -4.38
C SER A 63 -2.54 -5.19 -5.54
N TYR A 64 -2.74 -6.43 -5.98
CA TYR A 64 -2.13 -7.04 -7.16
C TYR A 64 -0.62 -6.81 -7.29
N ASN A 65 0.11 -6.86 -6.16
CA ASN A 65 1.55 -6.68 -6.11
C ASN A 65 2.06 -5.32 -6.64
N LEU A 66 1.20 -4.29 -6.61
CA LEU A 66 1.51 -2.94 -7.03
C LEU A 66 2.04 -2.12 -5.85
N TRP A 67 2.83 -1.08 -6.13
CA TRP A 67 3.38 -0.23 -5.07
C TRP A 67 2.24 0.57 -4.43
N SER A 68 2.12 0.49 -3.10
CA SER A 68 1.24 1.33 -2.31
C SER A 68 1.91 2.64 -1.91
N ALA A 69 1.13 3.66 -1.60
CA ALA A 69 1.62 4.84 -0.90
C ALA A 69 1.00 4.92 0.49
N VAL A 70 1.71 5.52 1.45
CA VAL A 70 1.25 5.70 2.82
C VAL A 70 1.44 7.16 3.21
N SER A 71 0.39 7.79 3.72
CA SER A 71 0.44 9.17 4.22
C SER A 71 -0.81 9.47 5.04
N ASP A 72 -0.65 10.23 6.11
CA ASP A 72 -1.75 10.97 6.75
C ASP A 72 -2.17 12.10 5.80
N ILE A 73 -3.23 11.87 5.02
CA ILE A 73 -3.65 12.77 3.93
C ILE A 73 -4.59 13.86 4.41
N ASP A 74 -5.27 13.64 5.53
CA ASP A 74 -6.27 14.57 6.09
C ASP A 74 -5.85 15.19 7.44
N ALA A 75 -4.63 14.89 7.89
CA ALA A 75 -3.99 15.44 9.08
C ALA A 75 -4.72 15.10 10.38
N ASP A 76 -5.36 13.93 10.46
CA ASP A 76 -6.03 13.45 11.67
C ASP A 76 -5.07 12.72 12.64
N GLY A 77 -3.83 12.49 12.21
CA GLY A 77 -2.79 11.79 12.94
C GLY A 77 -2.70 10.31 12.62
N TYR A 78 -3.53 9.75 11.77
CA TYR A 78 -3.49 8.37 11.30
C TYR A 78 -3.14 8.33 9.82
N SER A 79 -2.27 7.41 9.39
CA SER A 79 -1.93 7.33 7.97
C SER A 79 -2.93 6.48 7.20
N GLU A 80 -3.35 6.98 6.04
CA GLU A 80 -4.04 6.19 5.03
C GLU A 80 -3.06 5.36 4.21
N ILE A 81 -3.54 4.21 3.74
CA ILE A 81 -2.84 3.36 2.79
C ILE A 81 -3.57 3.41 1.44
N PHE A 82 -2.84 3.78 0.40
CA PHE A 82 -3.34 3.90 -0.96
C PHE A 82 -2.89 2.71 -1.80
N VAL A 83 -3.85 1.97 -2.35
CA VAL A 83 -3.59 0.78 -3.16
C VAL A 83 -4.37 0.81 -4.47
N SER A 84 -3.78 0.27 -5.53
CA SER A 84 -4.45 0.06 -6.81
C SER A 84 -4.65 -1.43 -7.06
N SER A 85 -5.78 -1.81 -7.63
CA SER A 85 -5.95 -3.15 -8.18
C SER A 85 -5.42 -3.21 -9.61
N GLY A 86 -4.71 -4.29 -9.97
CA GLY A 86 -4.19 -4.49 -11.33
C GLY A 86 -4.88 -5.63 -12.08
N LYS A 87 -6.17 -5.91 -11.80
CA LYS A 87 -6.86 -7.07 -12.36
C LYS A 87 -7.40 -6.84 -13.80
N GLY A 88 -7.37 -5.63 -14.38
CA GLY A 88 -7.85 -5.38 -15.76
C GLY A 88 -6.77 -5.55 -16.83
N PRO A 89 -7.02 -6.27 -17.96
CA PRO A 89 -8.00 -5.93 -19.04
C PRO A 89 -8.97 -7.08 -19.42
N TYR A 90 -10.23 -6.86 -19.82
CA TYR A 90 -10.66 -6.45 -21.18
C TYR A 90 -11.85 -5.46 -21.26
N GLN A 91 -12.61 -5.21 -20.17
CA GLN A 91 -13.94 -4.54 -20.26
C GLN A 91 -14.34 -3.62 -19.08
N GLY A 92 -13.45 -3.27 -18.13
CA GLY A 92 -13.84 -2.44 -16.98
C GLY A 92 -12.68 -1.68 -16.31
N TYR A 93 -13.04 -0.70 -15.47
CA TYR A 93 -12.10 0.07 -14.65
C TYR A 93 -11.61 -0.75 -13.45
N ASP A 94 -10.32 -0.65 -13.12
CA ASP A 94 -9.76 -1.12 -11.86
C ASP A 94 -10.10 -0.12 -10.73
N PHE A 95 -9.86 -0.52 -9.48
CA PHE A 95 -10.09 0.34 -8.33
C PHE A 95 -8.80 0.99 -7.82
N PHE A 96 -8.89 2.28 -7.56
CA PHE A 96 -8.07 2.96 -6.58
C PHE A 96 -8.77 2.86 -5.22
N THR A 97 -8.10 2.35 -4.20
CA THR A 97 -8.67 2.15 -2.86
C THR A 97 -7.83 2.87 -1.81
N VAL A 98 -8.53 3.56 -0.91
CA VAL A 98 -7.96 4.16 0.30
C VAL A 98 -8.39 3.30 1.48
N LEU A 99 -7.40 2.83 2.24
CA LEU A 99 -7.58 2.08 3.46
C LEU A 99 -7.18 2.93 4.66
N SER A 100 -7.90 2.78 5.77
CA SER A 100 -7.48 3.32 7.07
C SER A 100 -6.32 2.51 7.66
N TYR A 101 -5.70 3.07 8.70
CA TYR A 101 -4.64 2.44 9.47
C TYR A 101 -5.03 1.07 10.08
N ASP A 102 -6.32 0.79 10.28
CA ASP A 102 -6.88 -0.47 10.79
C ASP A 102 -7.49 -1.37 9.69
N GLY A 103 -7.24 -1.03 8.43
CA GLY A 103 -7.59 -1.86 7.27
C GLY A 103 -9.02 -1.72 6.79
N GLN A 104 -9.80 -0.75 7.26
CA GLN A 104 -11.14 -0.46 6.72
C GLN A 104 -11.05 0.24 5.37
N ILE A 105 -12.01 -0.03 4.49
CA ILE A 105 -12.13 0.67 3.21
C ILE A 105 -12.76 2.03 3.47
N LEU A 106 -11.97 3.11 3.32
CA LEU A 106 -12.46 4.48 3.44
C LEU A 106 -13.12 4.93 2.14
N ARG A 107 -12.46 4.68 1.00
CA ARG A 107 -12.93 5.10 -0.33
C ARG A 107 -12.49 4.12 -1.40
N GLN A 108 -13.32 3.97 -2.43
CA GLN A 108 -12.97 3.26 -3.66
C GLN A 108 -13.40 4.09 -4.87
N ASN A 109 -12.50 4.23 -5.84
CA ASN A 109 -12.75 4.93 -7.08
C ASN A 109 -12.48 4.01 -8.28
N PRO A 110 -13.49 3.69 -9.11
CA PRO A 110 -13.33 2.87 -10.30
C PRO A 110 -12.80 3.69 -11.48
N THR A 111 -11.65 4.35 -11.30
CA THR A 111 -11.00 5.17 -12.34
C THR A 111 -9.59 4.71 -12.67
N SER A 112 -9.08 3.69 -11.97
CA SER A 112 -7.74 3.16 -12.21
C SER A 112 -7.71 2.47 -13.59
N TRP A 113 -6.74 2.84 -14.42
CA TRP A 113 -6.65 2.36 -15.80
C TRP A 113 -5.35 1.58 -16.04
N HIS A 114 -5.39 0.27 -15.90
CA HIS A 114 -4.22 -0.61 -16.08
C HIS A 114 -2.98 -0.15 -15.29
N PRO A 115 -3.09 -0.03 -13.95
CA PRO A 115 -1.96 0.41 -13.16
C PRO A 115 -0.78 -0.52 -13.37
N CYS A 116 0.38 0.09 -13.49
CA CYS A 116 1.62 -0.66 -13.64
C CYS A 116 2.34 -0.77 -12.30
N TRP A 117 3.43 -1.50 -12.36
CA TRP A 117 4.46 -1.56 -11.36
C TRP A 117 5.06 -0.23 -10.90
N GLY A 118 4.75 0.88 -11.58
CA GLY A 118 5.22 2.24 -11.24
C GLY A 118 4.59 2.83 -9.99
N GLY A 119 3.46 2.27 -9.52
CA GLY A 119 2.93 2.59 -8.20
C GLY A 119 2.17 3.91 -8.11
N ILE A 120 2.08 4.38 -6.87
CA ILE A 120 1.43 5.61 -6.45
C ILE A 120 2.47 6.52 -5.79
N THR A 121 2.37 7.83 -6.01
CA THR A 121 3.12 8.84 -5.26
C THR A 121 2.19 9.96 -4.78
N ILE A 122 2.62 10.67 -3.74
CA ILE A 122 1.82 11.68 -3.05
C ILE A 122 2.61 13.00 -3.03
N GLY A 123 1.92 14.11 -3.25
CA GLY A 123 2.50 15.45 -3.09
C GLY A 123 1.51 16.56 -3.40
N ASP A 124 1.73 17.72 -2.78
CA ASP A 124 1.02 18.96 -3.10
C ASP A 124 1.71 19.64 -4.30
N ALA A 125 1.16 19.45 -5.50
CA ALA A 125 1.74 20.04 -6.71
C ALA A 125 1.05 21.33 -7.15
N ASN A 126 -0.12 21.62 -6.58
CA ASN A 126 -0.90 22.82 -6.90
C ASN A 126 -0.73 23.94 -5.84
N PHE A 127 -0.02 23.65 -4.74
CA PHE A 127 0.28 24.54 -3.62
C PHE A 127 -0.95 25.00 -2.83
N ASP A 128 -1.99 24.19 -2.75
CA ASP A 128 -3.20 24.49 -1.98
C ASP A 128 -3.15 24.00 -0.52
N GLY A 129 -2.04 23.35 -0.12
CA GLY A 129 -1.84 22.80 1.21
C GLY A 129 -2.51 21.45 1.43
N ARG A 130 -3.03 20.80 0.39
CA ARG A 130 -3.55 19.43 0.40
C ARG A 130 -2.69 18.58 -0.52
N SER A 131 -2.39 17.37 -0.08
CA SER A 131 -1.63 16.44 -0.89
C SER A 131 -2.51 15.78 -1.96
N GLU A 132 -2.04 15.75 -3.20
CA GLU A 132 -2.64 14.95 -4.27
C GLU A 132 -1.97 13.59 -4.39
N ILE A 133 -2.65 12.69 -5.10
CA ILE A 133 -2.19 11.35 -5.38
C ILE A 133 -2.02 11.19 -6.89
N TYR A 134 -0.88 10.63 -7.29
CA TYR A 134 -0.49 10.42 -8.68
C TYR A 134 -0.26 8.94 -8.93
N GLN A 135 -0.94 8.38 -9.92
CA GLN A 135 -0.82 6.97 -10.31
C GLN A 135 -0.27 6.83 -11.73
N GLY A 136 0.69 5.91 -11.90
CA GLY A 136 1.26 5.56 -13.20
C GLY A 136 0.50 4.42 -13.89
N ASP A 137 -0.15 4.74 -15.01
CA ASP A 137 -0.98 3.82 -15.77
C ASP A 137 -0.35 3.37 -17.10
N ARG A 138 -0.71 2.18 -17.56
CA ARG A 138 -0.27 1.64 -18.85
C ARG A 138 -1.16 2.13 -19.99
N ARG A 139 -0.54 2.44 -21.13
CA ARG A 139 -1.27 2.61 -22.39
C ARG A 139 -1.96 1.30 -22.80
N TYR A 140 -3.07 1.39 -23.50
CA TYR A 140 -3.73 0.24 -24.12
C TYR A 140 -2.87 -0.35 -25.25
N GLY A 141 -2.73 -1.69 -25.30
CA GLY A 141 -2.07 -2.42 -26.40
C GLY A 141 -0.59 -2.79 -26.22
N TYR A 142 -0.23 -3.38 -25.07
CA TYR A 142 1.04 -4.12 -24.94
C TYR A 142 0.92 -5.53 -25.52
#